data_AF-A0AAP0QEP4-F1
#
_entry.id   AF-A0AAP0QEP4-F1
#
_cell.length_a   1.000
_cell.length_b   1.000
_cell.length_c   1.000
_cell.angle_alpha   90.00
_cell.angle_beta   90.00
_cell.angle_gamma   90.00
#
_symmetry.space_group_name_H-M   'P 1'
#
loop_
_entity.id
_entity.type
_entity.pdbx_description
1 polymer ?
#
loop_
_entity_poly.entity_id
_entity_poly.type
_entity_poly.pdbx_seq_one_letter_code
_entity_poly.pdbx_strand_id
1 'polypeptide(L)'
;MVSGSGICAKRVVVDARHHMLGRLASVLAKELLNGQKVVVVRCEEICISGGLVRQKMKYMRFLRKRMNTKPSHGPIHFRAPAKILWRTIRGMIPHKTKRGAAALARLKAYEGVPAPYDKTKRMVIPDALKVLRLQKGHKYCLLGRLSSEVGWNYYDTIKELEKKRKERAQVAYERRKQLAKLRVKAEKAAEERLGPQLEIIAPINRAASCQIVVDHSGHGNFSSIQSAIDNIPSNNKNWVCIFIKAGIYREKVRIPYEKPFIILKGVGKRKTQIIWDDHESLAASPTFASFADNVVVKCMSFVNSYNSPRSDNKNPRMPAVAAMVAGDKTAFYRCGFSGVQDTLWDDQGRHYFDRCTIEGAVDFIFGGGQSIYENCVINVVGSTLQPGLHGFITAQGRTNPNDANGFVFKGGTVIGTGSTLLGRPWRGYARVLFYSVNLTNVVDPKGWEAWNSIGHE
;
A
#
# COMPACT_ATOMS: atom_id res chain seq x y z
N MET A 1 12.41 14.81 -15.45
CA MET A 1 11.26 15.68 -15.16
C MET A 1 10.57 15.18 -13.90
N VAL A 2 10.53 15.98 -12.83
CA VAL A 2 9.55 15.80 -11.76
C VAL A 2 8.81 17.11 -11.67
N SER A 3 7.86 17.32 -12.59
CA SER A 3 6.73 18.23 -12.41
C SER A 3 5.78 17.59 -11.40
N GLY A 4 6.25 17.46 -10.16
CA GLY A 4 5.50 16.93 -9.03
C GLY A 4 5.13 18.03 -8.07
N SER A 5 4.49 19.10 -8.56
CA SER A 5 3.83 20.11 -7.73
C SER A 5 2.46 19.60 -7.26
N GLY A 6 2.47 18.45 -6.60
CA GLY A 6 1.32 17.88 -5.91
C GLY A 6 1.70 17.68 -4.45
N ILE A 7 0.77 17.95 -3.53
CA ILE A 7 0.95 17.77 -2.08
C ILE A 7 1.53 16.37 -1.82
N CYS A 8 2.80 16.29 -1.45
CA CYS A 8 3.52 15.01 -1.35
C CYS A 8 4.46 15.01 -0.15
N ALA A 9 4.35 13.94 0.64
CA ALA A 9 4.99 13.65 1.92
C ALA A 9 4.58 14.54 3.11
N LYS A 10 4.40 13.91 4.28
CA LYS A 10 4.09 14.55 5.59
C LYS A 10 5.09 15.67 5.96
N ARG A 11 6.31 15.65 5.40
CA ARG A 11 7.36 16.67 5.51
C ARG A 11 8.40 16.46 4.40
N VAL A 12 8.79 17.52 3.71
CA VAL A 12 9.83 17.50 2.66
C VAL A 12 11.11 18.12 3.21
N VAL A 13 12.25 17.45 3.03
CA VAL A 13 13.57 17.95 3.44
C VAL A 13 14.37 18.31 2.19
N VAL A 14 14.78 19.57 2.07
CA VAL A 14 15.51 20.14 0.92
C VAL A 14 16.95 20.41 1.32
N ASP A 15 17.90 19.81 0.59
CA ASP A 15 19.32 20.17 0.69
C ASP A 15 19.58 21.43 -0.15
N ALA A 16 19.92 22.53 0.52
CA ALA A 16 20.09 23.83 -0.12
C ALA A 16 21.47 24.05 -0.76
N ARG A 17 22.38 23.06 -0.68
CA ARG A 17 23.70 23.16 -1.31
C ARG A 17 23.59 23.57 -2.77
N HIS A 18 24.34 24.60 -3.14
CA HIS A 18 24.46 25.10 -4.50
C HIS A 18 23.14 25.49 -5.16
N HIS A 19 22.11 25.81 -4.38
CA HIS A 19 20.89 26.42 -4.89
C HIS A 19 21.04 27.94 -4.95
N MET A 20 20.39 28.58 -5.92
CA MET A 20 20.32 30.03 -6.05
C MET A 20 19.29 30.59 -5.08
N LEU A 21 19.73 31.44 -4.13
CA LEU A 21 18.92 31.94 -3.01
C LEU A 21 17.51 32.41 -3.40
N GLY A 22 17.43 33.29 -4.40
CA GLY A 22 16.15 33.88 -4.82
C GLY A 22 15.21 32.87 -5.48
N ARG A 23 15.73 31.98 -6.34
CA ARG A 23 14.94 30.96 -7.03
C ARG A 23 14.45 29.90 -6.05
N LEU A 24 15.33 29.45 -5.15
CA LEU A 24 14.97 28.52 -4.07
C LEU A 24 13.87 29.12 -3.20
N ALA A 25 14.03 30.37 -2.74
CA ALA A 25 13.06 31.04 -1.89
C ALA A 25 11.68 31.16 -2.54
N SER A 26 11.62 31.43 -3.85
CA SER A 26 10.37 31.55 -4.60
C SER A 26 9.59 30.24 -4.65
N VAL A 27 10.26 29.13 -4.99
CA VAL A 27 9.63 27.80 -5.00
C VAL A 27 9.14 27.42 -3.61
N LEU A 28 9.98 27.61 -2.59
CA LEU A 28 9.62 27.31 -1.20
C LEU A 28 8.43 28.15 -0.72
N ALA A 29 8.36 29.44 -1.05
CA ALA A 29 7.25 30.30 -0.67
C ALA A 29 5.91 29.78 -1.23
N LYS A 30 5.91 29.35 -2.50
CA LYS A 30 4.73 28.78 -3.15
C LYS A 30 4.29 27.48 -2.47
N GLU A 31 5.23 26.57 -2.20
CA GLU A 31 4.93 25.29 -1.53
C GLU A 31 4.39 25.49 -0.10
N LEU A 32 4.93 26.46 0.66
CA LEU A 32 4.45 26.77 2.00
C LEU A 32 3.01 27.30 2.00
N LEU A 33 2.64 28.11 1.00
CA LEU A 33 1.29 28.62 0.78
C LEU A 33 0.30 27.52 0.36
N ASN A 34 0.78 26.51 -0.37
CA ASN A 34 0.04 25.30 -0.73
C ASN A 34 -0.13 24.32 0.45
N GLY A 35 0.46 24.61 1.61
CA GLY A 35 0.31 23.80 2.83
C GLY A 35 1.43 22.81 3.08
N GLN A 36 2.47 22.77 2.24
CA GLN A 36 3.58 21.84 2.39
C GLN A 36 4.43 22.18 3.63
N LYS A 37 4.85 21.15 4.39
CA LYS A 37 5.81 21.30 5.49
C LYS A 37 7.21 21.09 4.94
N VAL A 38 8.04 22.14 4.97
CA VAL A 38 9.37 22.11 4.35
C VAL A 38 10.47 22.38 5.38
N VAL A 39 11.51 21.56 5.35
CA VAL A 39 12.73 21.74 6.12
C VAL A 39 13.88 21.94 5.15
N VAL A 40 14.59 23.04 5.29
CA VAL A 40 15.77 23.37 4.49
C VAL A 40 17.01 23.15 5.34
N VAL A 41 17.95 22.37 4.84
CA VAL A 41 19.24 22.09 5.50
C VAL A 41 20.39 22.60 4.64
N ARG A 42 21.55 22.80 5.26
CA ARG A 42 22.77 23.33 4.60
C ARG A 42 22.58 24.71 4.00
N CYS A 43 21.90 25.59 4.74
CA CYS A 43 21.63 26.96 4.30
C CYS A 43 22.91 27.78 4.04
N GLU A 44 24.01 27.43 4.71
CA GLU A 44 25.34 28.03 4.51
C GLU A 44 25.92 27.78 3.11
N GLU A 45 25.49 26.72 2.41
CA GLU A 45 25.96 26.37 1.08
C GLU A 45 25.08 26.92 -0.06
N ILE A 46 24.12 27.79 0.24
CA ILE A 46 23.31 28.49 -0.75
C ILE A 46 24.18 29.48 -1.53
N CYS A 47 23.93 29.61 -2.83
CA CYS A 47 24.61 30.52 -3.73
C CYS A 47 23.81 31.81 -3.98
N ILE A 48 24.53 32.93 -4.10
CA ILE A 48 24.03 34.20 -4.64
C ILE A 48 24.89 34.56 -5.85
N SER A 49 24.27 34.99 -6.95
CA SER A 49 25.00 35.43 -8.14
C SER A 49 25.82 36.70 -7.87
N GLY A 50 26.97 36.83 -8.52
CA GLY A 50 27.91 37.93 -8.30
C GLY A 50 28.99 37.59 -7.27
N GLY A 51 30.15 38.23 -7.41
CA GLY A 51 31.29 38.01 -6.52
C GLY A 51 31.04 38.48 -5.07
N LEU A 52 31.85 37.96 -4.15
CA LEU A 52 31.74 38.22 -2.71
C LEU A 52 31.74 39.71 -2.36
N VAL A 53 32.65 40.50 -2.95
CA VAL A 53 32.76 41.94 -2.66
C VAL A 53 31.46 42.68 -2.95
N ARG A 54 30.86 42.45 -4.13
CA ARG A 54 29.59 43.07 -4.51
C ARG A 54 28.47 42.70 -3.54
N GLN A 55 28.36 41.42 -3.19
CA GLN A 55 27.31 40.96 -2.29
C GLN A 55 27.53 41.43 -0.84
N LYS A 56 28.78 41.50 -0.39
CA LYS A 56 29.15 42.10 0.91
C LYS A 56 28.78 43.57 0.95
N MET A 57 29.14 44.37 -0.05
CA MET A 57 28.76 45.79 -0.12
C MET A 57 27.24 45.99 -0.09
N LYS A 58 26.49 45.16 -0.84
CA LYS A 58 25.03 45.18 -0.82
C LYS A 58 24.47 44.89 0.57
N TYR A 59 25.03 43.89 1.26
CA TYR A 59 24.60 43.50 2.60
C TYR A 59 25.01 44.54 3.66
N MET A 60 26.20 45.13 3.56
CA MET A 60 26.65 46.22 4.43
C MET A 60 25.75 47.47 4.29
N ARG A 61 25.32 47.80 3.06
CA ARG A 61 24.32 48.85 2.85
C ARG A 61 22.97 48.52 3.50
N PHE A 62 22.58 47.24 3.51
CA PHE A 62 21.40 46.79 4.24
C PHE A 62 21.59 46.98 5.75
N LEU A 63 22.72 46.58 6.33
CA LEU A 63 23.03 46.77 7.76
C LEU A 63 22.97 48.22 8.24
N ARG A 64 23.27 49.19 7.36
CA ARG A 64 23.19 50.62 7.68
C ARG A 64 21.75 51.14 7.84
N LYS A 65 20.73 50.38 7.39
CA LYS A 65 19.32 50.81 7.46
C LYS A 65 18.76 50.62 8.87
N ARG A 66 18.83 51.65 9.71
CA ARG A 66 18.29 51.62 11.08
C ARG A 66 17.29 52.75 11.32
N MET A 67 16.46 52.59 12.34
CA MET A 67 15.70 53.71 12.89
C MET A 67 16.67 54.62 13.65
N ASN A 68 16.62 55.93 13.39
CA ASN A 68 17.54 56.89 13.99
C ASN A 68 17.28 57.14 15.47
N THR A 69 16.01 57.11 15.90
CA THR A 69 15.60 57.37 17.28
C THR A 69 15.89 56.20 18.22
N LYS A 70 15.32 55.00 17.93
CA LYS A 70 15.56 53.78 18.71
C LYS A 70 15.88 52.61 17.78
N PRO A 71 17.16 52.26 17.58
CA PRO A 71 17.57 51.21 16.64
C PRO A 71 16.88 49.85 16.85
N SER A 72 16.49 49.52 18.09
CA SER A 72 15.82 48.26 18.41
C SER A 72 14.37 48.16 17.88
N HIS A 73 13.72 49.29 17.59
CA HIS A 73 12.39 49.35 16.97
C HIS A 73 12.45 49.39 15.44
N GLY A 74 13.65 49.49 14.88
CA GLY A 74 13.89 49.51 13.45
C GLY A 74 13.97 48.12 12.80
N PRO A 75 14.36 48.06 11.52
CA PRO A 75 14.59 46.81 10.81
C PRO A 75 15.67 45.95 11.49
N ILE A 76 15.34 44.68 11.73
CA ILE A 76 16.31 43.69 12.24
C ILE A 76 17.09 43.06 11.09
N HIS A 77 18.41 42.97 11.26
CA HIS A 77 19.33 42.43 10.26
C HIS A 77 19.89 41.08 10.71
N PHE A 78 19.40 40.00 10.11
CA PHE A 78 19.83 38.65 10.47
C PHE A 78 21.12 38.24 9.76
N ARG A 79 22.15 37.89 10.54
CA ARG A 79 23.48 37.50 10.02
C ARG A 79 23.60 36.01 9.70
N ALA A 80 22.80 35.15 10.30
CA ALA A 80 22.85 33.70 10.07
C ALA A 80 22.24 33.29 8.71
N PRO A 81 22.86 32.37 7.93
CA PRO A 81 22.36 31.93 6.63
C PRO A 81 20.90 31.46 6.63
N ALA A 82 20.49 30.65 7.60
CA ALA A 82 19.12 30.16 7.70
C ALA A 82 18.11 31.30 7.92
N LYS A 83 18.50 32.32 8.70
CA LYS A 83 17.67 33.50 8.95
C LYS A 83 17.63 34.46 7.75
N ILE A 84 18.70 34.56 6.97
CA ILE A 84 18.71 35.29 5.70
C ILE A 84 17.76 34.63 4.70
N LEU A 85 17.80 33.30 4.58
CA LEU A 85 16.85 32.55 3.77
C LEU A 85 15.41 32.76 4.26
N TRP A 86 15.16 32.62 5.57
CA TRP A 86 13.85 32.84 6.17
C TRP A 86 13.30 34.24 5.88
N ARG A 87 14.14 35.28 6.01
CA ARG A 87 13.75 36.67 5.68
C ARG A 87 13.41 36.82 4.20
N THR A 88 14.14 36.14 3.31
CA THR A 88 13.89 36.17 1.86
C THR A 88 12.54 35.53 1.54
N ILE A 89 12.24 34.37 2.11
CA ILE A 89 10.95 33.66 1.95
C ILE A 89 9.81 34.48 2.57
N ARG A 90 10.02 35.07 3.76
CA ARG A 90 9.05 35.97 4.40
C ARG A 90 8.70 37.18 3.51
N GLY A 91 9.66 37.68 2.73
CA GLY A 91 9.41 38.76 1.76
C GLY A 91 8.53 38.34 0.58
N MET A 92 8.42 37.04 0.32
CA MET A 92 7.61 36.46 -0.77
C MET A 92 6.26 35.92 -0.29
N ILE A 93 5.99 35.95 1.02
CA ILE A 93 4.74 35.50 1.64
C ILE A 93 4.00 36.70 2.26
N PRO A 94 2.66 36.80 2.15
CA PRO A 94 1.86 37.84 2.83
C PRO A 94 1.82 37.64 4.35
N HIS A 95 2.97 37.77 5.01
CA HIS A 95 3.22 37.36 6.40
C HIS A 95 2.50 38.18 7.47
N LYS A 96 1.89 39.32 7.10
CA LYS A 96 1.03 40.11 7.99
C LYS A 96 -0.37 39.50 8.15
N THR A 97 -0.74 38.54 7.29
CA THR A 97 -2.02 37.82 7.37
C THR A 97 -1.88 36.55 8.20
N LYS A 98 -3.00 36.08 8.78
CA LYS A 98 -3.04 34.79 9.50
C LYS A 98 -2.59 33.62 8.61
N ARG A 99 -3.03 33.60 7.34
CA ARG A 99 -2.62 32.59 6.35
C ARG A 99 -1.12 32.60 6.10
N GLY A 100 -0.52 33.78 5.92
CA GLY A 100 0.92 33.92 5.70
C GLY A 100 1.75 33.55 6.92
N ALA A 101 1.29 33.90 8.13
CA ALA A 101 1.92 33.47 9.38
C ALA A 101 1.89 31.93 9.52
N ALA A 102 0.75 31.30 9.25
CA ALA A 102 0.62 29.84 9.25
C ALA A 102 1.51 29.18 8.19
N ALA A 103 1.66 29.78 7.01
CA ALA A 103 2.57 29.29 5.97
C ALA A 103 4.04 29.36 6.42
N LEU A 104 4.47 30.46 7.03
CA LEU A 104 5.84 30.59 7.55
C LEU A 104 6.14 29.62 8.70
N ALA A 105 5.15 29.29 9.54
CA ALA A 105 5.30 28.31 10.62
C ALA A 105 5.60 26.88 10.12
N ARG A 106 5.30 26.58 8.84
CA ARG A 106 5.62 25.29 8.21
C ARG A 106 7.09 25.18 7.74
N LEU A 107 7.82 26.28 7.71
CA LEU A 107 9.22 26.33 7.30
C LEU A 107 10.16 26.13 8.48
N LYS A 108 11.11 25.21 8.34
CA LYS A 108 12.30 25.15 9.19
C LYS A 108 13.54 25.31 8.33
N ALA A 109 14.55 26.04 8.81
CA ALA A 109 15.80 26.25 8.10
C ALA A 109 16.97 26.06 9.07
N TYR A 110 17.97 25.30 8.65
CA TYR A 110 19.14 24.95 9.45
C TYR A 110 20.43 25.10 8.65
N GLU A 111 21.47 25.54 9.32
CA GLU A 111 22.86 25.36 8.89
C GLU A 111 23.31 23.92 9.15
N GLY A 112 24.09 23.35 8.23
CA GLY A 112 24.46 21.94 8.24
C GLY A 112 23.25 21.00 8.16
N VAL A 113 23.42 19.73 8.58
CA VAL A 113 22.34 18.74 8.62
C VAL A 113 22.16 18.17 10.04
N PRO A 114 21.31 18.81 10.87
CA PRO A 114 21.08 18.34 12.24
C PRO A 114 20.21 17.08 12.30
N ALA A 115 20.28 16.35 13.42
CA ALA A 115 19.34 15.28 13.72
C ALA A 115 17.90 15.82 13.86
N PRO A 116 16.85 15.11 13.40
CA PRO A 116 16.86 13.78 12.76
C PRO A 116 17.06 13.82 11.23
N TYR A 117 17.38 14.98 10.64
CA TYR A 117 17.40 15.17 9.19
C TYR A 117 18.65 14.61 8.50
N ASP A 118 19.67 14.27 9.28
CA ASP A 118 20.89 13.59 8.88
C ASP A 118 20.60 12.21 8.27
N LYS A 119 19.63 11.48 8.83
CA LYS A 119 19.17 10.15 8.38
C LYS A 119 18.06 10.19 7.34
N THR A 120 17.33 11.32 7.23
CA THR A 120 16.24 11.44 6.25
C THR A 120 16.74 11.64 4.82
N LYS A 121 15.99 11.12 3.84
CA LYS A 121 16.23 11.41 2.42
C LYS A 121 15.99 12.90 2.16
N ARG A 122 17.02 13.57 1.62
CA ARG A 122 16.97 14.97 1.24
C ARG A 122 16.78 15.08 -0.26
N MET A 123 15.98 16.04 -0.69
CA MET A 123 15.69 16.34 -2.08
C MET A 123 16.42 17.62 -2.51
N VAL A 124 16.55 17.81 -3.81
CA VAL A 124 17.01 19.06 -4.42
C VAL A 124 15.89 19.64 -5.28
N ILE A 125 15.91 20.95 -5.52
CA ILE A 125 14.98 21.62 -6.43
C ILE A 125 15.78 21.96 -7.70
N PRO A 126 15.65 21.16 -8.77
CA PRO A 126 16.46 21.32 -9.98
C PRO A 126 16.37 22.74 -10.54
N ASP A 127 15.17 23.31 -10.56
CA ASP A 127 14.92 24.66 -11.08
C ASP A 127 15.63 25.78 -10.32
N ALA A 128 16.16 25.51 -9.13
CA ALA A 128 16.91 26.46 -8.35
C ALA A 128 18.42 26.12 -8.29
N LEU A 129 18.90 25.04 -8.91
CA LEU A 129 20.32 24.68 -8.86
C LEU A 129 21.19 25.67 -9.64
N LYS A 130 22.29 26.12 -9.02
CA LYS A 130 23.30 27.01 -9.62
C LYS A 130 23.78 26.48 -10.97
N VAL A 131 24.07 25.18 -11.07
CA VAL A 131 24.61 24.56 -12.31
C VAL A 131 23.68 24.72 -13.51
N LEU A 132 22.36 24.80 -13.28
CA LEU A 132 21.37 24.99 -14.33
C LEU A 132 21.03 26.46 -14.59
N ARG A 133 21.36 27.35 -13.66
CA ARG A 133 20.90 28.76 -13.65
C ARG A 133 22.00 29.78 -13.82
N LEU A 134 23.25 29.39 -13.67
CA LEU A 134 24.41 30.26 -13.80
C LEU A 134 25.38 29.65 -14.81
N GLN A 135 25.70 30.38 -15.87
CA GLN A 135 26.67 29.97 -16.87
C GLN A 135 28.06 29.78 -16.25
N LYS A 136 28.85 28.86 -16.83
CA LYS A 136 30.24 28.63 -16.44
C LYS A 136 31.04 29.94 -16.54
N GLY A 137 31.89 30.22 -15.55
CA GLY A 137 32.69 31.44 -15.47
C GLY A 137 32.07 32.61 -14.70
N HIS A 138 30.74 32.63 -14.53
CA HIS A 138 30.11 33.68 -13.73
C HIS A 138 30.38 33.51 -12.24
N LYS A 139 30.84 34.59 -11.59
CA LYS A 139 31.15 34.61 -10.16
C LYS A 139 29.87 34.45 -9.33
N TYR A 140 29.98 33.72 -8.23
CA TYR A 140 28.94 33.60 -7.21
C TYR A 140 29.60 33.65 -5.82
N CYS A 141 28.81 33.93 -4.79
CA CYS A 141 29.25 33.81 -3.40
C CYS A 141 28.37 32.82 -2.64
N LEU A 142 28.98 32.09 -1.71
CA LEU A 142 28.25 31.26 -0.75
C LEU A 142 27.68 32.12 0.37
N LEU A 143 26.45 31.82 0.77
CA LEU A 143 25.74 32.53 1.82
C LEU A 143 26.46 32.42 3.16
N GLY A 144 27.06 31.27 3.48
CA GLY A 144 27.88 31.07 4.67
C GLY A 144 29.11 31.98 4.70
N ARG A 145 29.84 32.08 3.58
CA ARG A 145 31.01 32.97 3.47
C ARG A 145 30.60 34.44 3.61
N LEU A 146 29.54 34.86 2.92
CA LEU A 146 28.98 36.21 3.07
C LEU A 146 28.57 36.48 4.53
N SER A 147 27.92 35.51 5.19
CA SER A 147 27.45 35.63 6.56
C SER A 147 28.62 35.77 7.55
N SER A 148 29.71 35.03 7.37
CA SER A 148 30.91 35.14 8.19
C SER A 148 31.51 36.55 8.17
N GLU A 149 31.60 37.14 6.97
CA GLU A 149 32.15 38.48 6.72
C GLU A 149 31.31 39.62 7.30
N VAL A 150 30.05 39.35 7.67
CA VAL A 150 29.11 40.32 8.24
C VAL A 150 28.78 39.99 9.71
N GLY A 151 29.58 39.12 10.33
CA GLY A 151 29.57 38.83 11.76
C GLY A 151 28.69 37.64 12.18
N TRP A 152 28.70 36.57 11.40
CA TRP A 152 28.20 35.25 11.82
C TRP A 152 29.37 34.31 12.16
N ASN A 153 29.57 34.05 13.47
CA ASN A 153 30.79 33.42 13.98
C ASN A 153 30.80 31.88 13.93
N TYR A 154 29.73 31.23 13.47
CA TYR A 154 29.60 29.77 13.50
C TYR A 154 30.03 29.08 12.19
N TYR A 155 30.60 29.83 11.24
CA TYR A 155 30.93 29.29 9.92
C TYR A 155 31.91 28.11 9.98
N ASP A 156 32.99 28.26 10.74
CA ASP A 156 34.02 27.22 10.86
C ASP A 156 33.51 26.02 11.68
N THR A 157 32.77 26.27 12.76
CA THR A 157 32.13 25.21 13.56
C THR A 157 31.20 24.33 12.71
N ILE A 158 30.36 24.94 11.86
CA ILE A 158 29.47 24.18 10.96
C ILE A 158 30.28 23.36 9.94
N LYS A 159 31.37 23.92 9.43
CA LYS A 159 32.26 23.22 8.48
C LYS A 159 32.90 21.98 9.13
N GLU A 160 33.33 22.07 10.38
CA GLU A 160 33.86 20.93 11.15
C GLU A 160 32.79 19.86 11.43
N LEU A 161 31.59 20.27 11.84
CA LEU A 161 30.48 19.34 12.09
C LEU A 161 30.05 18.60 10.81
N GLU A 162 30.02 19.30 9.67
CA GLU A 162 29.74 18.69 8.38
C GLU A 162 30.84 17.70 7.94
N LYS A 163 32.10 17.95 8.29
CA LYS A 163 33.20 16.99 8.06
C LYS A 163 32.95 15.69 8.84
N LYS A 164 32.73 15.80 10.16
CA LYS A 164 32.42 14.64 11.02
C LYS A 164 31.18 13.86 10.56
N ARG A 165 30.14 14.57 10.09
CA ARG A 165 28.93 13.94 9.53
C ARG A 165 29.22 13.14 8.25
N LYS A 166 30.06 13.67 7.35
CA LYS A 166 30.41 13.00 6.09
C LYS A 166 31.20 11.72 6.33
N GLU A 167 32.13 11.74 7.28
CA GLU A 167 32.91 10.55 7.71
C GLU A 167 31.96 9.45 8.21
N ARG A 168 31.04 9.78 9.13
CA ARG A 168 30.02 8.83 9.62
C ARG A 168 29.10 8.30 8.50
N ALA A 169 28.72 9.18 7.56
CA ALA A 169 27.85 8.80 6.44
C ALA A 169 28.55 7.85 5.44
N GLN A 170 29.88 7.95 5.29
CA GLN A 170 30.66 7.10 4.41
C GLN A 170 30.63 5.63 4.90
N VAL A 171 30.85 5.41 6.19
CA VAL A 171 30.76 4.07 6.81
C VAL A 171 29.38 3.45 6.60
N ALA A 172 28.31 4.23 6.80
CA ALA A 172 26.94 3.77 6.58
C ALA A 172 26.64 3.46 5.10
N TYR A 173 27.24 4.22 4.18
CA TYR A 173 27.11 3.99 2.74
C TYR A 173 27.76 2.68 2.30
N GLU A 174 28.98 2.41 2.78
CA GLU A 174 29.72 1.18 2.47
C GLU A 174 28.98 -0.07 2.97
N ARG A 175 28.47 -0.03 4.20
CA ARG A 175 27.61 -1.10 4.75
C ARG A 175 26.37 -1.34 3.88
N ARG A 176 25.68 -0.27 3.47
CA ARG A 176 24.49 -0.40 2.60
C ARG A 176 24.85 -0.97 1.22
N LYS A 177 25.99 -0.59 0.66
CA LYS A 177 26.49 -1.10 -0.63
C LYS A 177 26.79 -2.60 -0.54
N GLN A 178 27.42 -3.05 0.54
CA GLN A 178 27.66 -4.49 0.78
C GLN A 178 26.36 -5.28 0.92
N LEU A 179 25.39 -4.79 1.71
CA LEU A 179 24.08 -5.41 1.87
C LEU A 179 23.31 -5.51 0.54
N ALA A 180 23.37 -4.49 -0.31
CA ALA A 180 22.75 -4.52 -1.63
C ALA A 180 23.37 -5.61 -2.53
N LYS A 181 24.69 -5.77 -2.51
CA LYS A 181 25.37 -6.87 -3.23
C LYS A 181 24.92 -8.25 -2.73
N LEU A 182 24.81 -8.42 -1.41
CA LEU A 182 24.33 -9.67 -0.81
C LEU A 182 22.89 -10.00 -1.24
N ARG A 183 22.00 -9.00 -1.32
CA ARG A 183 20.62 -9.19 -1.81
C ARG A 183 20.58 -9.71 -3.25
N VAL A 184 21.33 -9.09 -4.15
CA VAL A 184 21.40 -9.53 -5.56
C VAL A 184 21.92 -10.97 -5.65
N LYS A 185 22.92 -11.34 -4.82
CA LYS A 185 23.40 -12.72 -4.75
C LYS A 185 22.32 -13.68 -4.24
N ALA A 186 21.55 -13.29 -3.23
CA ALA A 186 20.47 -14.10 -2.68
C ALA A 186 19.31 -14.27 -3.68
N GLU A 187 18.97 -13.23 -4.45
CA GLU A 187 17.97 -13.29 -5.53
C GLU A 187 18.37 -14.32 -6.59
N LYS A 188 19.63 -14.28 -7.06
CA LYS A 188 20.14 -15.28 -8.01
C LYS A 188 20.11 -16.71 -7.45
N ALA A 189 20.53 -16.90 -6.21
CA ALA A 189 20.49 -18.21 -5.57
C ALA A 189 19.05 -18.75 -5.38
N ALA A 190 18.07 -17.86 -5.17
CA ALA A 190 16.67 -18.24 -5.11
C ALA A 190 16.13 -18.61 -6.51
N GLU A 191 16.52 -17.87 -7.54
CA GLU A 191 16.16 -18.14 -8.94
C GLU A 191 16.68 -19.50 -9.41
N GLU A 192 17.95 -19.83 -9.12
CA GLU A 192 18.54 -21.15 -9.41
C GLU A 192 17.79 -22.29 -8.70
N ARG A 193 17.34 -22.07 -7.47
CA ARG A 193 16.56 -23.07 -6.70
C ARG A 193 15.13 -23.24 -7.21
N LEU A 194 14.53 -22.20 -7.79
CA LEU A 194 13.19 -22.25 -8.35
C LEU A 194 13.12 -23.07 -9.64
N GLY A 195 14.22 -23.17 -10.42
CA GLY A 195 14.37 -24.14 -11.51
C GLY A 195 13.13 -24.26 -12.43
N PRO A 196 12.53 -25.47 -12.59
CA PRO A 196 11.36 -25.69 -13.46
C PRO A 196 10.11 -24.89 -13.06
N GLN A 197 10.00 -24.44 -11.81
CA GLN A 197 8.85 -23.65 -11.35
C GLN A 197 8.82 -22.28 -12.03
N LEU A 198 9.96 -21.77 -12.51
CA LEU A 198 10.01 -20.54 -13.30
C LEU A 198 9.32 -20.71 -14.65
N GLU A 199 9.40 -21.88 -15.29
CA GLU A 199 8.69 -22.16 -16.55
C GLU A 199 7.17 -22.23 -16.33
N ILE A 200 6.73 -22.70 -15.16
CA ILE A 200 5.31 -22.70 -14.78
C ILE A 200 4.82 -21.26 -14.51
N ILE A 201 5.68 -20.40 -13.94
CA ILE A 201 5.35 -19.00 -13.61
C ILE A 201 5.49 -18.07 -14.83
N ALA A 202 6.34 -18.39 -15.80
CA ALA A 202 6.64 -17.52 -16.95
C ALA A 202 5.39 -17.15 -17.81
N PRO A 203 4.45 -18.07 -18.11
CA PRO A 203 3.19 -17.74 -18.76
C PRO A 203 2.32 -16.76 -17.96
N ILE A 204 2.29 -16.89 -16.62
CA ILE A 204 1.55 -15.98 -15.72
C ILE A 204 2.16 -14.57 -15.76
N ASN A 205 3.48 -14.47 -15.87
CA ASN A 205 4.18 -13.20 -16.02
C ASN A 205 3.96 -12.55 -17.40
N ARG A 206 3.86 -13.34 -18.49
CA ARG A 206 3.47 -12.83 -19.83
C ARG A 206 2.01 -12.41 -19.89
N ALA A 207 1.11 -13.13 -19.20
CA ALA A 207 -0.30 -12.75 -19.03
C ALA A 207 -0.51 -11.53 -18.10
N ALA A 208 0.56 -10.89 -17.60
CA ALA A 208 0.46 -9.66 -16.82
C ALA A 208 -0.12 -8.47 -17.61
N SER A 209 0.00 -8.50 -18.95
CA SER A 209 -0.79 -7.65 -19.85
C SER A 209 -2.12 -8.34 -20.15
N CYS A 210 -3.19 -7.86 -19.52
CA CYS A 210 -4.52 -8.42 -19.73
C CYS A 210 -5.08 -7.98 -21.08
N GLN A 211 -5.49 -8.97 -21.88
CA GLN A 211 -5.91 -8.79 -23.28
C GLN A 211 -7.38 -8.39 -23.38
N ILE A 212 -8.19 -8.80 -22.40
CA ILE A 212 -9.62 -8.52 -22.35
C ILE A 212 -9.89 -7.55 -21.20
N VAL A 213 -10.60 -6.46 -21.47
CA VAL A 213 -11.02 -5.48 -20.48
C VAL A 213 -12.54 -5.53 -20.31
N VAL A 214 -13.00 -5.72 -19.08
CA VAL A 214 -14.42 -5.67 -18.70
C VAL A 214 -14.72 -4.36 -17.99
N ASP A 215 -15.75 -3.65 -18.46
CA ASP A 215 -16.21 -2.39 -17.89
C ASP A 215 -17.73 -2.29 -18.00
N HIS A 216 -18.44 -2.35 -16.87
CA HIS A 216 -19.89 -2.26 -16.85
C HIS A 216 -20.43 -0.92 -17.39
N SER A 217 -19.58 0.10 -17.51
CA SER A 217 -19.94 1.40 -18.09
C SER A 217 -19.82 1.43 -19.62
N GLY A 218 -19.45 0.32 -20.26
CA GLY A 218 -19.39 0.17 -21.72
C GLY A 218 -18.05 0.57 -22.38
N HIS A 219 -17.06 1.05 -21.62
CA HIS A 219 -15.75 1.47 -22.16
C HIS A 219 -14.69 0.35 -22.12
N GLY A 220 -15.13 -0.91 -22.23
CA GLY A 220 -14.30 -2.12 -22.25
C GLY A 220 -14.62 -2.96 -23.48
N ASN A 221 -13.92 -4.08 -23.65
CA ASN A 221 -14.27 -5.08 -24.65
C ASN A 221 -15.63 -5.72 -24.37
N PHE A 222 -15.96 -5.89 -23.08
CA PHE A 222 -17.23 -6.45 -22.61
C PHE A 222 -17.80 -5.61 -21.46
N SER A 223 -19.12 -5.63 -21.30
CA SER A 223 -19.82 -4.97 -20.19
C SER A 223 -20.05 -5.89 -18.99
N SER A 224 -20.08 -7.21 -19.20
CA SER A 224 -20.22 -8.21 -18.13
C SER A 224 -19.00 -9.13 -18.05
N ILE A 225 -18.78 -9.72 -16.87
CA ILE A 225 -17.68 -10.67 -16.65
C ILE A 225 -18.01 -12.00 -17.33
N GLN A 226 -19.27 -12.45 -17.26
CA GLN A 226 -19.69 -13.70 -17.90
C GLN A 226 -19.46 -13.66 -19.42
N SER A 227 -19.81 -12.57 -20.10
CA SER A 227 -19.61 -12.47 -21.56
C SER A 227 -18.13 -12.53 -21.97
N ALA A 228 -17.22 -11.99 -21.14
CA ALA A 228 -15.80 -12.12 -21.37
C ALA A 228 -15.29 -13.56 -21.21
N ILE A 229 -15.85 -14.33 -20.27
CA ILE A 229 -15.54 -15.76 -20.09
C ILE A 229 -16.15 -16.58 -21.23
N ASP A 230 -17.37 -16.26 -21.65
CA ASP A 230 -18.07 -16.93 -22.74
C ASP A 230 -17.31 -16.80 -24.07
N ASN A 231 -16.63 -15.67 -24.28
CA ASN A 231 -15.80 -15.43 -25.47
C ASN A 231 -14.53 -16.29 -25.52
N ILE A 232 -14.05 -16.83 -24.39
CA ILE A 232 -12.87 -17.71 -24.39
C ILE A 232 -13.25 -19.07 -25.02
N PRO A 233 -12.48 -19.58 -26.00
CA PRO A 233 -12.76 -20.87 -26.62
C PRO A 233 -12.77 -22.02 -25.62
N SER A 234 -13.63 -23.01 -25.84
CA SER A 234 -13.59 -24.26 -25.09
C SER A 234 -12.26 -25.01 -25.34
N ASN A 235 -11.83 -25.79 -24.35
CA ASN A 235 -10.53 -26.47 -24.29
C ASN A 235 -9.33 -25.53 -24.43
N ASN A 236 -9.43 -24.32 -23.87
CA ASN A 236 -8.37 -23.35 -23.86
C ASN A 236 -7.07 -23.92 -23.25
N LYS A 237 -5.92 -23.66 -23.88
CA LYS A 237 -4.60 -24.10 -23.40
C LYS A 237 -3.66 -22.95 -23.06
N ASN A 238 -4.10 -21.71 -23.27
CA ASN A 238 -3.26 -20.52 -23.12
C ASN A 238 -3.78 -19.65 -21.99
N TRP A 239 -2.89 -19.04 -21.21
CA TRP A 239 -3.32 -18.11 -20.17
C TRP A 239 -4.00 -16.87 -20.75
N VAL A 240 -5.29 -16.69 -20.45
CA VAL A 240 -6.06 -15.51 -20.84
C VAL A 240 -6.30 -14.65 -19.60
N CYS A 241 -5.78 -13.42 -19.59
CA CYS A 241 -6.09 -12.47 -18.52
C CYS A 241 -7.24 -11.52 -18.91
N ILE A 242 -8.30 -11.56 -18.10
CA ILE A 242 -9.43 -10.64 -18.10
C ILE A 242 -9.22 -9.60 -17.00
N PHE A 243 -9.03 -8.34 -17.38
CA PHE A 243 -8.96 -7.21 -16.47
C PHE A 243 -10.33 -6.61 -16.25
N ILE A 244 -10.77 -6.57 -14.99
CA ILE A 244 -12.10 -6.11 -14.60
C ILE A 244 -11.93 -4.76 -13.93
N LYS A 245 -12.54 -3.71 -14.51
CA LYS A 245 -12.45 -2.35 -13.95
C LYS A 245 -13.15 -2.25 -12.59
N ALA A 246 -12.99 -1.10 -11.95
CA ALA A 246 -13.69 -0.80 -10.71
C ALA A 246 -15.20 -0.71 -11.00
N GLY A 247 -16.01 -1.33 -10.16
CA GLY A 247 -17.45 -1.44 -10.34
C GLY A 247 -18.07 -2.52 -9.47
N ILE A 248 -19.39 -2.45 -9.34
CA ILE A 248 -20.22 -3.50 -8.75
C ILE A 248 -20.92 -4.21 -9.92
N TYR A 249 -20.58 -5.48 -10.12
CA TYR A 249 -21.10 -6.34 -11.17
C TYR A 249 -22.19 -7.21 -10.56
N ARG A 250 -23.45 -6.83 -10.76
CA ARG A 250 -24.60 -7.62 -10.27
C ARG A 250 -24.94 -8.70 -11.30
N GLU A 251 -24.19 -9.79 -11.28
CA GLU A 251 -24.31 -10.94 -12.17
C GLU A 251 -23.84 -12.22 -11.46
N LYS A 252 -24.27 -13.38 -11.95
CA LYS A 252 -23.67 -14.66 -11.58
C LYS A 252 -22.59 -15.01 -12.59
N VAL A 253 -21.44 -15.46 -12.10
CA VAL A 253 -20.30 -15.81 -12.95
C VAL A 253 -19.93 -17.27 -12.78
N ARG A 254 -19.86 -17.99 -13.90
CA ARG A 254 -19.47 -19.40 -13.97
C ARG A 254 -18.29 -19.57 -14.93
N ILE A 255 -17.19 -20.13 -14.44
CA ILE A 255 -16.10 -20.64 -15.26
C ILE A 255 -16.33 -22.15 -15.44
N PRO A 256 -16.77 -22.60 -16.63
CA PRO A 256 -17.06 -24.00 -16.87
C PRO A 256 -15.78 -24.82 -17.07
N TYR A 257 -15.82 -26.13 -16.82
CA TYR A 257 -14.62 -26.99 -16.71
C TYR A 257 -13.76 -27.00 -17.98
N GLU A 258 -14.38 -26.82 -19.15
CA GLU A 258 -13.74 -26.77 -20.45
C GLU A 258 -12.97 -25.47 -20.71
N LYS A 259 -12.95 -24.50 -19.79
CA LYS A 259 -12.24 -23.21 -19.96
C LYS A 259 -11.13 -22.99 -18.93
N PRO A 260 -10.07 -23.82 -18.89
CA PRO A 260 -8.95 -23.64 -17.97
C PRO A 260 -8.01 -22.49 -18.41
N PHE A 261 -7.02 -22.18 -17.57
CA PHE A 261 -5.99 -21.14 -17.80
C PHE A 261 -6.56 -19.71 -17.89
N ILE A 262 -7.47 -19.36 -16.98
CA ILE A 262 -8.06 -18.01 -16.91
C ILE A 262 -7.47 -17.22 -15.74
N ILE A 263 -7.11 -15.96 -15.98
CA ILE A 263 -6.78 -14.99 -14.94
C ILE A 263 -7.88 -13.93 -14.87
N LEU A 264 -8.60 -13.84 -13.74
CA LEU A 264 -9.49 -12.72 -13.44
C LEU A 264 -8.75 -11.71 -12.57
N LYS A 265 -8.64 -10.45 -13.02
CA LYS A 265 -7.88 -9.41 -12.33
C LYS A 265 -8.70 -8.14 -12.13
N GLY A 266 -9.15 -7.91 -10.91
CA GLY A 266 -9.79 -6.65 -10.51
C GLY A 266 -8.80 -5.53 -10.18
N VAL A 267 -9.33 -4.32 -9.98
CA VAL A 267 -8.55 -3.14 -9.57
C VAL A 267 -8.20 -3.17 -8.07
N GLY A 268 -8.98 -3.90 -7.28
CA GLY A 268 -8.81 -4.06 -5.84
C GLY A 268 -10.08 -4.64 -5.21
N LYS A 269 -9.93 -5.46 -4.16
CA LYS A 269 -11.06 -6.14 -3.51
C LYS A 269 -12.22 -5.23 -3.05
N ARG A 270 -11.93 -3.98 -2.68
CA ARG A 270 -12.96 -2.99 -2.30
C ARG A 270 -13.53 -2.18 -3.47
N LYS A 271 -12.97 -2.33 -4.66
CA LYS A 271 -13.30 -1.53 -5.85
C LYS A 271 -13.97 -2.33 -6.95
N THR A 272 -13.67 -3.63 -7.05
CA THR A 272 -14.23 -4.53 -8.05
C THR A 272 -14.91 -5.67 -7.32
N GLN A 273 -16.24 -5.79 -7.45
CA GLN A 273 -17.03 -6.78 -6.72
C GLN A 273 -18.05 -7.44 -7.66
N ILE A 274 -18.22 -8.75 -7.54
CA ILE A 274 -19.37 -9.48 -8.08
C ILE A 274 -20.36 -9.69 -6.95
N ILE A 275 -21.62 -9.33 -7.16
CA ILE A 275 -22.65 -9.39 -6.12
C ILE A 275 -23.89 -10.09 -6.65
N TRP A 276 -24.41 -11.04 -5.89
CA TRP A 276 -25.71 -11.66 -6.13
C TRP A 276 -26.37 -12.05 -4.79
N ASP A 277 -27.62 -12.52 -4.82
CA ASP A 277 -28.46 -12.76 -3.63
C ASP A 277 -29.29 -14.07 -3.71
N ASP A 278 -28.79 -15.06 -4.45
CA ASP A 278 -29.43 -16.38 -4.60
C ASP A 278 -29.13 -17.30 -3.41
N HIS A 279 -29.99 -18.29 -3.15
CA HIS A 279 -29.99 -19.12 -1.93
C HIS A 279 -30.56 -20.54 -2.17
N GLU A 280 -30.72 -21.32 -1.09
CA GLU A 280 -31.32 -22.66 -1.02
C GLU A 280 -30.52 -23.80 -1.68
N SER A 281 -30.43 -23.85 -3.01
CA SER A 281 -29.69 -24.93 -3.68
C SER A 281 -28.20 -24.63 -3.64
N LEU A 282 -27.39 -25.47 -2.99
CA LEU A 282 -25.93 -25.32 -2.95
C LEU A 282 -25.33 -25.16 -4.35
N ALA A 283 -25.84 -25.90 -5.34
CA ALA A 283 -25.35 -25.86 -6.72
C ALA A 283 -25.84 -24.63 -7.51
N ALA A 284 -26.97 -24.03 -7.12
CA ALA A 284 -27.52 -22.86 -7.80
C ALA A 284 -27.10 -21.54 -7.13
N SER A 285 -27.01 -21.48 -5.80
CA SER A 285 -26.74 -20.26 -5.03
C SER A 285 -25.40 -19.52 -5.28
N PRO A 286 -24.31 -20.13 -5.80
CA PRO A 286 -23.04 -19.43 -5.91
C PRO A 286 -23.11 -18.18 -6.78
N THR A 287 -22.67 -17.04 -6.22
CA THR A 287 -22.46 -15.80 -6.99
C THR A 287 -21.32 -15.98 -8.02
N PHE A 288 -20.26 -16.66 -7.61
CA PHE A 288 -19.17 -17.09 -8.48
C PHE A 288 -18.96 -18.60 -8.35
N ALA A 289 -18.84 -19.31 -9.47
CA ALA A 289 -18.55 -20.73 -9.49
C ALA A 289 -17.43 -21.05 -10.49
N SER A 290 -16.38 -21.73 -10.05
CA SER A 290 -15.27 -22.14 -10.91
C SER A 290 -15.08 -23.65 -10.90
N PHE A 291 -15.27 -24.28 -12.06
CA PHE A 291 -15.08 -25.71 -12.28
C PHE A 291 -13.82 -26.01 -13.10
N ALA A 292 -13.19 -25.00 -13.69
CA ALA A 292 -12.01 -25.18 -14.53
C ALA A 292 -10.71 -25.24 -13.73
N ASP A 293 -9.78 -26.07 -14.20
CA ASP A 293 -8.43 -26.13 -13.67
C ASP A 293 -7.60 -24.89 -14.05
N ASN A 294 -6.56 -24.62 -13.27
CA ASN A 294 -5.59 -23.55 -13.54
C ASN A 294 -6.26 -22.18 -13.65
N VAL A 295 -7.08 -21.80 -12.66
CA VAL A 295 -7.68 -20.47 -12.58
C VAL A 295 -6.93 -19.61 -11.57
N VAL A 296 -6.70 -18.33 -11.91
CA VAL A 296 -6.09 -17.37 -10.99
C VAL A 296 -6.98 -16.15 -10.85
N VAL A 297 -7.36 -15.79 -9.63
CA VAL A 297 -8.15 -14.60 -9.35
C VAL A 297 -7.34 -13.64 -8.51
N LYS A 298 -7.33 -12.36 -8.87
CA LYS A 298 -6.57 -11.31 -8.18
C LYS A 298 -7.43 -10.08 -7.91
N CYS A 299 -7.33 -9.54 -6.70
CA CYS A 299 -7.76 -8.18 -6.39
C CYS A 299 -9.25 -7.86 -6.69
N MET A 300 -10.17 -8.78 -6.40
CA MET A 300 -11.62 -8.55 -6.50
C MET A 300 -12.36 -9.27 -5.38
N SER A 301 -13.65 -8.97 -5.21
CA SER A 301 -14.49 -9.66 -4.20
C SER A 301 -15.70 -10.35 -4.80
N PHE A 302 -16.12 -11.41 -4.13
CA PHE A 302 -17.36 -12.14 -4.38
C PHE A 302 -18.25 -11.98 -3.16
N VAL A 303 -19.49 -11.55 -3.37
CA VAL A 303 -20.42 -11.21 -2.31
C VAL A 303 -21.75 -11.89 -2.57
N ASN A 304 -22.21 -12.67 -1.61
CA ASN A 304 -23.61 -13.07 -1.56
C ASN A 304 -24.34 -12.20 -0.53
N SER A 305 -25.23 -11.33 -0.99
CA SER A 305 -25.93 -10.36 -0.15
C SER A 305 -27.23 -10.88 0.45
N TYR A 306 -27.64 -12.14 0.21
CA TYR A 306 -28.93 -12.65 0.68
C TYR A 306 -29.13 -12.45 2.19
N ASN A 307 -28.13 -12.75 3.01
CA ASN A 307 -28.24 -12.66 4.47
C ASN A 307 -27.82 -11.30 5.07
N SER A 308 -27.57 -10.25 4.26
CA SER A 308 -27.00 -8.97 4.72
C SER A 308 -27.58 -7.73 4.03
N PRO A 309 -27.96 -6.66 4.76
CA PRO A 309 -27.97 -6.55 6.22
C PRO A 309 -29.20 -7.24 6.86
N ARG A 310 -29.00 -7.86 8.03
CA ARG A 310 -30.07 -8.57 8.75
C ARG A 310 -31.17 -7.64 9.31
N SER A 311 -30.86 -6.36 9.55
CA SER A 311 -31.84 -5.37 10.06
C SER A 311 -32.99 -5.13 9.07
N ASP A 312 -32.69 -5.24 7.78
CA ASP A 312 -33.63 -4.87 6.71
C ASP A 312 -34.25 -6.11 6.07
N ASN A 313 -33.76 -7.30 6.42
CA ASN A 313 -34.15 -8.56 5.80
C ASN A 313 -34.97 -9.44 6.76
N LYS A 314 -36.29 -9.51 6.52
CA LYS A 314 -37.23 -10.36 7.28
C LYS A 314 -37.13 -11.85 6.91
N ASN A 315 -36.34 -12.20 5.91
CA ASN A 315 -36.21 -13.56 5.44
C ASN A 315 -35.47 -14.44 6.45
N PRO A 316 -35.82 -15.73 6.53
CA PRO A 316 -35.03 -16.68 7.32
C PRO A 316 -33.60 -16.72 6.80
N ARG A 317 -32.65 -16.99 7.69
CA ARG A 317 -31.27 -17.19 7.29
C ARG A 317 -31.16 -18.50 6.50
N MET A 318 -30.58 -18.43 5.30
CA MET A 318 -30.42 -19.57 4.39
C MET A 318 -28.96 -19.75 3.97
N PRO A 319 -28.52 -20.97 3.59
CA PRO A 319 -27.28 -21.18 2.85
C PRO A 319 -27.21 -20.27 1.61
N ALA A 320 -26.12 -19.51 1.49
CA ALA A 320 -25.99 -18.51 0.44
C ALA A 320 -24.51 -18.35 0.03
N VAL A 321 -24.11 -19.05 -1.02
CA VAL A 321 -22.71 -19.16 -1.45
C VAL A 321 -22.24 -17.91 -2.20
N ALA A 322 -21.14 -17.31 -1.75
CA ALA A 322 -20.49 -16.21 -2.44
C ALA A 322 -19.54 -16.73 -3.52
N ALA A 323 -18.78 -17.79 -3.21
CA ALA A 323 -17.92 -18.44 -4.18
C ALA A 323 -17.88 -19.96 -3.99
N MET A 324 -17.99 -20.70 -5.09
CA MET A 324 -17.74 -22.14 -5.18
C MET A 324 -16.51 -22.40 -6.04
N VAL A 325 -15.59 -23.24 -5.56
CA VAL A 325 -14.33 -23.56 -6.23
C VAL A 325 -14.14 -25.08 -6.26
N ALA A 326 -14.11 -25.66 -7.46
CA ALA A 326 -13.98 -27.10 -7.68
C ALA A 326 -12.86 -27.50 -8.66
N GLY A 327 -12.30 -26.55 -9.42
CA GLY A 327 -11.23 -26.83 -10.40
C GLY A 327 -9.84 -26.85 -9.77
N ASP A 328 -9.00 -27.81 -10.17
CA ASP A 328 -7.68 -28.04 -9.58
C ASP A 328 -6.68 -26.93 -9.92
N LYS A 329 -5.71 -26.69 -9.04
CA LYS A 329 -4.67 -25.65 -9.18
C LYS A 329 -5.24 -24.23 -9.30
N THR A 330 -6.28 -23.93 -8.52
CA THR A 330 -6.89 -22.60 -8.47
C THR A 330 -6.24 -21.72 -7.38
N ALA A 331 -5.92 -20.46 -7.70
CA ALA A 331 -5.30 -19.55 -6.74
C ALA A 331 -5.99 -18.18 -6.66
N PHE A 332 -6.19 -17.68 -5.44
CA PHE A 332 -6.78 -16.38 -5.14
C PHE A 332 -5.77 -15.50 -4.42
N TYR A 333 -5.54 -14.28 -4.94
CA TYR A 333 -4.61 -13.32 -4.35
C TYR A 333 -5.30 -12.02 -4.01
N ARG A 334 -5.32 -11.68 -2.72
CA ARG A 334 -5.91 -10.43 -2.20
C ARG A 334 -7.38 -10.26 -2.59
N CYS A 335 -8.12 -11.37 -2.62
CA CYS A 335 -9.55 -11.37 -2.91
C CYS A 335 -10.38 -11.18 -1.63
N GLY A 336 -11.66 -10.86 -1.81
CA GLY A 336 -12.66 -10.85 -0.74
C GLY A 336 -13.76 -11.87 -1.00
N PHE A 337 -14.23 -12.51 0.07
CA PHE A 337 -15.40 -13.39 0.06
C PHE A 337 -16.28 -12.95 1.21
N SER A 338 -17.52 -12.54 0.93
CA SER A 338 -18.43 -12.02 1.94
C SER A 338 -19.81 -12.66 1.82
N GLY A 339 -20.30 -13.14 2.96
CA GLY A 339 -21.57 -13.82 3.13
C GLY A 339 -21.84 -14.03 4.63
N VAL A 340 -22.77 -14.92 4.97
CA VAL A 340 -23.11 -15.22 6.38
C VAL A 340 -23.08 -16.71 6.65
N GLN A 341 -23.93 -17.47 5.97
CA GLN A 341 -23.91 -18.93 6.02
C GLN A 341 -23.39 -19.47 4.69
N ASP A 342 -22.45 -20.40 4.74
CA ASP A 342 -21.91 -21.12 3.57
C ASP A 342 -21.23 -20.18 2.55
N THR A 343 -20.40 -19.24 3.02
CA THR A 343 -19.83 -18.17 2.16
C THR A 343 -18.88 -18.68 1.07
N LEU A 344 -17.91 -19.51 1.44
CA LEU A 344 -16.91 -20.07 0.53
C LEU A 344 -17.04 -21.59 0.53
N TRP A 345 -17.55 -22.11 -0.59
CA TRP A 345 -17.55 -23.54 -0.87
C TRP A 345 -16.26 -23.93 -1.58
N ASP A 346 -15.27 -24.33 -0.79
CA ASP A 346 -13.98 -24.87 -1.19
C ASP A 346 -14.10 -26.39 -1.43
N ASP A 347 -14.65 -26.74 -2.59
CA ASP A 347 -15.26 -28.05 -2.86
C ASP A 347 -14.26 -29.18 -3.07
N GLN A 348 -13.54 -29.21 -4.19
CA GLN A 348 -12.55 -30.24 -4.52
C GLN A 348 -11.39 -29.64 -5.32
N GLY A 349 -10.23 -30.29 -5.31
CA GLY A 349 -9.02 -29.81 -5.98
C GLY A 349 -8.02 -29.12 -5.05
N ARG A 350 -6.89 -28.68 -5.60
CA ARG A 350 -5.82 -28.00 -4.86
C ARG A 350 -5.96 -26.49 -5.00
N HIS A 351 -6.19 -25.82 -3.87
CA HIS A 351 -6.43 -24.38 -3.87
C HIS A 351 -5.45 -23.61 -2.98
N TYR A 352 -5.13 -22.38 -3.40
CA TYR A 352 -4.25 -21.48 -2.65
C TYR A 352 -4.87 -20.10 -2.51
N PHE A 353 -5.03 -19.64 -1.27
CA PHE A 353 -5.57 -18.32 -0.95
C PHE A 353 -4.49 -17.51 -0.22
N ASP A 354 -3.96 -16.45 -0.85
CA ASP A 354 -2.96 -15.55 -0.24
C ASP A 354 -3.55 -14.17 0.03
N ARG A 355 -3.48 -13.73 1.29
CA ARG A 355 -3.91 -12.40 1.76
C ARG A 355 -5.36 -12.07 1.40
N CYS A 356 -6.20 -13.10 1.30
CA CYS A 356 -7.63 -12.95 1.09
C CYS A 356 -8.33 -12.53 2.39
N THR A 357 -9.52 -11.95 2.27
CA THR A 357 -10.43 -11.75 3.39
C THR A 357 -11.64 -12.63 3.17
N ILE A 358 -11.93 -13.51 4.12
CA ILE A 358 -13.12 -14.36 4.11
C ILE A 358 -13.97 -13.95 5.29
N GLU A 359 -15.24 -13.63 5.03
CA GLU A 359 -16.18 -13.12 6.01
C GLU A 359 -17.43 -13.98 6.08
N GLY A 360 -17.83 -14.36 7.30
CA GLY A 360 -19.05 -15.14 7.52
C GLY A 360 -19.30 -15.46 9.00
N ALA A 361 -20.36 -16.23 9.26
CA ALA A 361 -20.81 -16.59 10.59
C ALA A 361 -20.97 -18.10 10.81
N VAL A 362 -21.58 -18.85 9.87
CA VAL A 362 -21.83 -20.30 10.03
C VAL A 362 -21.31 -21.06 8.85
N ASP A 363 -20.49 -22.07 9.14
CA ASP A 363 -19.87 -23.00 8.19
C ASP A 363 -19.28 -22.28 6.97
N PHE A 364 -18.74 -21.08 7.18
CA PHE A 364 -18.55 -20.14 6.09
C PHE A 364 -17.32 -20.44 5.22
N ILE A 365 -16.48 -21.39 5.64
CA ILE A 365 -15.48 -22.07 4.81
C ILE A 365 -15.75 -23.58 4.90
N PHE A 366 -16.29 -24.16 3.84
CA PHE A 366 -16.72 -25.56 3.85
C PHE A 366 -16.38 -26.27 2.55
N GLY A 367 -16.41 -27.61 2.57
CA GLY A 367 -16.08 -28.45 1.41
C GLY A 367 -14.94 -29.42 1.67
N GLY A 368 -14.43 -30.04 0.59
CA GLY A 368 -13.43 -31.11 0.60
C GLY A 368 -12.13 -30.75 -0.13
N GLY A 369 -11.83 -29.47 -0.34
CA GLY A 369 -10.61 -29.03 -1.01
C GLY A 369 -9.31 -29.41 -0.27
N GLN A 370 -8.21 -29.52 -1.02
CA GLN A 370 -6.85 -29.57 -0.48
C GLN A 370 -6.25 -28.16 -0.52
N SER A 371 -6.45 -27.40 0.55
CA SER A 371 -6.35 -25.94 0.47
C SER A 371 -5.45 -25.33 1.53
N ILE A 372 -4.67 -24.34 1.09
CA ILE A 372 -3.85 -23.49 1.98
C ILE A 372 -4.38 -22.06 1.96
N TYR A 373 -4.67 -21.53 3.14
CA TYR A 373 -5.06 -20.16 3.41
C TYR A 373 -3.91 -19.44 4.09
N GLU A 374 -3.09 -18.73 3.33
CA GLU A 374 -1.86 -18.08 3.81
C GLU A 374 -2.03 -16.58 4.02
N ASN A 375 -1.73 -16.11 5.23
CA ASN A 375 -1.85 -14.70 5.62
C ASN A 375 -3.23 -14.09 5.36
N CYS A 376 -4.28 -14.91 5.40
CA CYS A 376 -5.66 -14.47 5.23
C CYS A 376 -6.19 -13.77 6.49
N VAL A 377 -7.19 -12.92 6.28
CA VAL A 377 -8.02 -12.36 7.37
C VAL A 377 -9.33 -13.11 7.37
N ILE A 378 -9.62 -13.82 8.45
CA ILE A 378 -10.88 -14.48 8.67
C ILE A 378 -11.73 -13.54 9.54
N ASN A 379 -12.76 -12.94 8.95
CA ASN A 379 -13.62 -11.94 9.59
C ASN A 379 -14.95 -12.57 10.02
N VAL A 380 -15.13 -12.72 11.32
CA VAL A 380 -16.29 -13.36 11.91
C VAL A 380 -17.40 -12.34 12.12
N VAL A 381 -18.56 -12.56 11.51
CA VAL A 381 -19.77 -11.74 11.72
C VAL A 381 -20.76 -12.45 12.63
N GLY A 382 -20.28 -13.06 13.71
CA GLY A 382 -21.09 -13.85 14.65
C GLY A 382 -22.18 -13.03 15.36
N SER A 383 -22.05 -11.70 15.45
CA SER A 383 -23.12 -10.84 15.97
C SER A 383 -24.37 -10.82 15.09
N THR A 384 -24.31 -11.33 13.86
CA THR A 384 -25.50 -11.52 13.02
C THR A 384 -26.31 -12.75 13.44
N LEU A 385 -25.81 -13.58 14.36
CA LEU A 385 -26.51 -14.75 14.91
C LEU A 385 -27.38 -14.34 16.10
N GLN A 386 -28.29 -15.24 16.51
CA GLN A 386 -29.06 -15.02 17.73
C GLN A 386 -28.13 -15.01 18.95
N PRO A 387 -28.42 -14.22 20.00
CA PRO A 387 -27.62 -14.21 21.22
C PRO A 387 -27.45 -15.63 21.80
N GLY A 388 -26.22 -15.99 22.16
CA GLY A 388 -25.89 -17.32 22.70
C GLY A 388 -25.56 -18.39 21.65
N LEU A 389 -25.71 -18.10 20.35
CA LEU A 389 -25.24 -19.01 19.29
C LEU A 389 -23.79 -18.71 18.92
N HIS A 390 -23.01 -19.77 18.75
CA HIS A 390 -21.67 -19.70 18.20
C HIS A 390 -21.70 -19.79 16.67
N GLY A 391 -20.80 -19.04 16.04
CA GLY A 391 -20.43 -19.26 14.65
C GLY A 391 -19.47 -20.44 14.47
N PHE A 392 -19.25 -20.83 13.23
CA PHE A 392 -18.29 -21.87 12.86
C PHE A 392 -17.48 -21.41 11.66
N ILE A 393 -16.15 -21.33 11.81
CA ILE A 393 -15.28 -20.91 10.72
C ILE A 393 -15.22 -21.97 9.64
N THR A 394 -14.96 -23.23 10.02
CA THR A 394 -14.81 -24.32 9.06
C THR A 394 -15.81 -25.46 9.25
N ALA A 395 -16.32 -25.98 8.14
CA ALA A 395 -17.04 -27.25 8.07
C ALA A 395 -16.39 -28.16 7.02
N GLN A 396 -15.24 -28.77 7.37
CA GLN A 396 -14.45 -29.55 6.42
C GLN A 396 -15.06 -30.95 6.23
N GLY A 397 -15.12 -31.37 4.97
CA GLY A 397 -15.90 -32.53 4.51
C GLY A 397 -15.08 -33.74 4.06
N ARG A 398 -13.89 -34.00 4.63
CA ARG A 398 -13.11 -35.21 4.30
C ARG A 398 -13.84 -36.47 4.77
N THR A 399 -14.00 -37.44 3.87
CA THR A 399 -14.78 -38.68 4.09
C THR A 399 -13.92 -39.93 4.26
N ASN A 400 -12.67 -39.95 3.80
CA ASN A 400 -11.76 -41.09 3.92
C ASN A 400 -10.43 -40.69 4.60
N PRO A 401 -9.88 -41.50 5.52
CA PRO A 401 -8.62 -41.20 6.20
C PRO A 401 -7.44 -41.08 5.23
N ASN A 402 -7.48 -41.79 4.10
CA ASN A 402 -6.44 -41.80 3.07
C ASN A 402 -6.53 -40.60 2.12
N ASP A 403 -7.61 -39.81 2.16
CA ASP A 403 -7.71 -38.62 1.33
C ASP A 403 -6.69 -37.57 1.78
N ALA A 404 -5.99 -36.99 0.80
CA ALA A 404 -4.97 -35.97 1.02
C ALA A 404 -5.56 -34.57 1.27
N ASN A 405 -6.88 -34.39 1.14
CA ASN A 405 -7.56 -33.11 1.31
C ASN A 405 -7.65 -32.64 2.78
N GLY A 406 -8.00 -31.36 2.97
CA GLY A 406 -7.94 -30.69 4.26
C GLY A 406 -7.65 -29.21 4.10
N PHE A 407 -7.95 -28.44 5.16
CA PHE A 407 -7.74 -27.01 5.17
C PHE A 407 -6.57 -26.63 6.09
N VAL A 408 -5.62 -25.85 5.58
CA VAL A 408 -4.48 -25.36 6.36
C VAL A 408 -4.48 -23.84 6.36
N PHE A 409 -4.71 -23.25 7.52
CA PHE A 409 -4.60 -21.82 7.77
C PHE A 409 -3.20 -21.52 8.32
N LYS A 410 -2.42 -20.73 7.57
CA LYS A 410 -1.02 -20.43 7.89
C LYS A 410 -0.80 -18.93 7.99
N GLY A 411 -0.46 -18.45 9.19
CA GLY A 411 -0.33 -17.00 9.42
C GLY A 411 -1.68 -16.28 9.40
N GLY A 412 -1.65 -14.95 9.34
CA GLY A 412 -2.89 -14.16 9.28
C GLY A 412 -3.59 -14.03 10.63
N THR A 413 -4.88 -13.73 10.60
CA THR A 413 -5.65 -13.44 11.82
C THR A 413 -7.12 -13.81 11.70
N VAL A 414 -7.68 -14.31 12.80
CA VAL A 414 -9.13 -14.44 13.02
C VAL A 414 -9.56 -13.28 13.90
N ILE A 415 -10.46 -12.46 13.36
CA ILE A 415 -11.01 -11.26 14.02
C ILE A 415 -12.52 -11.22 13.80
N GLY A 416 -13.21 -10.28 14.43
CA GLY A 416 -14.61 -10.03 14.12
C GLY A 416 -15.43 -9.69 15.35
N THR A 417 -16.70 -10.10 15.32
CA THR A 417 -17.73 -9.80 16.32
C THR A 417 -18.51 -11.07 16.68
N GLY A 418 -19.14 -11.08 17.86
CA GLY A 418 -19.85 -12.25 18.37
C GLY A 418 -18.89 -13.30 18.93
N SER A 419 -19.30 -14.57 18.88
CA SER A 419 -18.49 -15.73 19.28
C SER A 419 -18.46 -16.75 18.15
N THR A 420 -17.35 -17.45 17.97
CA THR A 420 -17.19 -18.52 16.99
C THR A 420 -16.31 -19.64 17.51
N LEU A 421 -16.53 -20.84 16.99
CA LEU A 421 -15.59 -21.94 17.05
C LEU A 421 -14.77 -22.01 15.75
N LEU A 422 -13.58 -22.60 15.83
CA LEU A 422 -12.68 -22.83 14.70
C LEU A 422 -13.32 -23.74 13.65
N GLY A 423 -14.18 -24.67 14.07
CA GLY A 423 -14.97 -25.46 13.15
C GLY A 423 -15.68 -26.64 13.77
N ARG A 424 -16.32 -27.39 12.91
CA ARG A 424 -17.02 -28.65 13.20
C ARG A 424 -16.92 -29.61 12.02
N PRO A 425 -16.89 -30.94 12.24
CA PRO A 425 -16.72 -31.89 11.16
C PRO A 425 -18.00 -32.02 10.35
N TRP A 426 -17.95 -31.71 9.05
CA TRP A 426 -19.08 -32.00 8.15
C TRP A 426 -19.15 -33.48 7.79
N ARG A 427 -17.99 -34.14 7.74
CA ARG A 427 -17.82 -35.57 7.46
C ARG A 427 -16.83 -36.19 8.45
N GLY A 428 -16.89 -37.52 8.61
CA GLY A 428 -16.25 -38.25 9.71
C GLY A 428 -14.73 -38.29 9.75
N TYR A 429 -14.02 -37.67 8.79
CA TYR A 429 -12.56 -37.58 8.81
C TYR A 429 -12.08 -36.14 8.66
N ALA A 430 -12.88 -35.15 9.05
CA ALA A 430 -12.57 -33.74 8.84
C ALA A 430 -11.14 -33.37 9.25
N ARG A 431 -10.43 -32.59 8.43
CA ARG A 431 -9.04 -32.21 8.70
C ARG A 431 -8.80 -30.73 8.48
N VAL A 432 -8.51 -30.02 9.57
CA VAL A 432 -8.25 -28.58 9.58
C VAL A 432 -7.09 -28.25 10.50
N LEU A 433 -6.17 -27.40 10.05
CA LEU A 433 -5.00 -26.97 10.82
C LEU A 433 -4.93 -25.44 10.85
N PHE A 434 -4.73 -24.87 12.03
CA PHE A 434 -4.39 -23.46 12.22
C PHE A 434 -2.96 -23.36 12.74
N TYR A 435 -2.04 -22.80 11.94
CA TYR A 435 -0.62 -22.67 12.27
C TYR A 435 -0.17 -21.21 12.21
N SER A 436 0.40 -20.72 13.31
CA SER A 436 0.87 -19.32 13.44
C SER A 436 -0.20 -18.26 13.12
N VAL A 437 -1.47 -18.58 13.35
CA VAL A 437 -2.61 -17.67 13.14
C VAL A 437 -2.86 -16.88 14.42
N ASN A 438 -3.04 -15.57 14.32
CA ASN A 438 -3.43 -14.75 15.47
C ASN A 438 -4.96 -14.83 15.70
N LEU A 439 -5.38 -15.51 16.77
CA LEU A 439 -6.78 -15.66 17.16
C LEU A 439 -7.14 -14.59 18.19
N THR A 440 -8.10 -13.72 17.89
CA THR A 440 -8.63 -12.78 18.90
C THR A 440 -9.68 -13.46 19.79
N ASN A 441 -10.16 -12.73 20.79
CA ASN A 441 -11.22 -13.15 21.71
C ASN A 441 -12.59 -13.45 21.08
N VAL A 442 -12.70 -13.37 19.74
CA VAL A 442 -13.89 -13.83 19.02
C VAL A 442 -13.96 -15.36 18.95
N VAL A 443 -12.80 -16.03 19.07
CA VAL A 443 -12.71 -17.49 19.09
C VAL A 443 -12.95 -17.97 20.51
N ASP A 444 -13.96 -18.80 20.68
CA ASP A 444 -14.28 -19.42 21.97
C ASP A 444 -13.14 -20.36 22.41
N PRO A 445 -12.73 -20.34 23.70
CA PRO A 445 -11.67 -21.21 24.22
C PRO A 445 -11.92 -22.72 24.01
N LYS A 446 -13.18 -23.15 23.86
CA LYS A 446 -13.52 -24.54 23.50
C LYS A 446 -12.88 -24.95 22.16
N GLY A 447 -12.70 -24.01 21.24
CA GLY A 447 -12.03 -24.21 19.96
C GLY A 447 -12.88 -24.94 18.92
N TRP A 448 -13.34 -26.15 19.19
CA TRP A 448 -14.01 -27.03 18.22
C TRP A 448 -15.31 -27.63 18.75
N GLU A 449 -16.19 -28.07 17.85
CA GLU A 449 -17.39 -28.84 18.19
C GLU A 449 -17.50 -30.09 17.32
N ALA A 450 -17.77 -31.23 17.95
CA ALA A 450 -17.79 -32.53 17.29
C ALA A 450 -19.00 -32.76 16.36
N TRP A 451 -19.98 -31.85 16.31
CA TRP A 451 -21.27 -32.07 15.65
C TRP A 451 -21.85 -33.46 15.99
N ASN A 452 -21.94 -34.36 15.01
CA ASN A 452 -22.49 -35.72 15.14
C ASN A 452 -21.38 -36.79 15.30
N SER A 453 -20.12 -36.37 15.38
CA SER A 453 -18.93 -37.22 15.38
C SER A 453 -18.35 -37.45 16.77
N ILE A 454 -19.12 -37.28 17.85
CA ILE A 454 -18.65 -37.48 19.23
C ILE A 454 -18.05 -38.89 19.40
N GLY A 455 -16.81 -38.99 19.87
CA GLY A 455 -16.02 -40.22 20.00
C GLY A 455 -15.21 -40.62 18.75
N HIS A 456 -15.38 -39.89 17.65
CA HIS A 456 -14.76 -40.12 16.35
C HIS A 456 -14.35 -38.80 15.66
N GLU A 457 -14.26 -37.72 16.44
CA GLU A 457 -13.98 -36.36 15.96
C GLU A 457 -12.56 -36.15 15.38
#